data_AF-A0A946HQI2-F1
#
_entry.id   AF-A0A946HQI2-F1
#
_cell.length_a   1.000
_cell.length_b   1.000
_cell.length_c   1.000
_cell.angle_alpha   90.00
_cell.angle_beta   90.00
_cell.angle_gamma   90.00
#
_symmetry.space_group_name_H-M   'P 1'
#
loop_
_entity.id
_entity.type
_entity.pdbx_description
1 polymer ?
#
loop_
_entity_poly.entity_id
_entity_poly.type
_entity_poly.pdbx_seq_one_letter_code
_entity_poly.pdbx_strand_id
1 'polypeptide(L)' 'PVSVAPLATLTGRAAFVITDLEEGKTLRQALREAQQAQFELREIQSGDLIDEFPLIAL' A
#
# COMPACT_ATOMS: atom_id res chain seq x y z
N PRO A 1 4.81 2.86 11.46
CA PRO A 1 6.28 2.89 11.36
C PRO A 1 6.75 1.65 10.61
N VAL A 2 7.51 1.79 9.52
CA VAL A 2 8.04 0.63 8.77
C VAL A 2 9.18 0.01 9.57
N SER A 3 9.13 -1.31 9.82
CA SER A 3 10.15 -2.02 10.59
C SER A 3 11.18 -2.61 9.64
N VAL A 4 12.29 -1.89 9.47
CA VAL A 4 13.48 -2.39 8.77
C VAL A 4 14.54 -2.75 9.79
N ALA A 5 15.32 -3.80 9.50
CA ALA A 5 16.48 -4.14 10.32
C ALA A 5 17.40 -2.91 10.47
N PRO A 6 18.03 -2.71 11.65
CA PRO A 6 18.95 -1.59 11.84
C PRO A 6 20.02 -1.57 10.74
N LEU A 7 20.27 -0.40 10.15
CA LEU A 7 21.23 -0.17 9.06
C LEU A 7 20.86 -0.84 7.71
N ALA A 8 19.64 -1.39 7.57
CA ALA A 8 19.14 -1.89 6.30
C ALA A 8 18.26 -0.85 5.59
N THR A 9 18.36 -0.81 4.26
CA THR A 9 17.49 -0.01 3.40
C THR A 9 16.73 -0.94 2.47
N LEU A 10 15.41 -0.79 2.41
CA LEU A 10 14.57 -1.43 1.41
C LEU A 10 14.20 -0.39 0.35
N THR A 11 14.43 -0.74 -0.92
CA THR A 11 14.10 0.10 -2.07
C THR A 11 13.22 -0.69 -3.02
N GLY A 12 12.14 -0.05 -3.47
CA GLY A 12 11.17 -0.65 -4.38
C GLY A 12 10.21 0.39 -4.92
N ARG A 13 9.23 -0.07 -5.69
CA ARG A 13 8.12 0.76 -6.17
C ARG A 13 7.00 0.77 -5.12
N ALA A 14 6.59 1.97 -4.71
CA ALA A 14 5.41 2.12 -3.86
C ALA A 14 4.13 1.92 -4.68
N ALA A 15 3.21 1.10 -4.17
CA ALA A 15 1.86 0.93 -4.68
C ALA A 15 0.84 1.25 -3.59
N PHE A 16 -0.27 1.86 -3.95
CA PHE A 16 -1.39 2.12 -3.06
C PHE A 16 -2.52 1.16 -3.43
N VAL A 17 -2.92 0.32 -2.50
CA VAL A 17 -3.90 -0.75 -2.73
C VAL A 17 -5.15 -0.47 -1.91
N ILE A 18 -6.30 -0.57 -2.57
CA ILE A 18 -7.63 -0.44 -1.97
C ILE A 18 -8.34 -1.78 -2.14
N THR A 19 -8.65 -2.45 -1.03
CA THR A 19 -9.41 -3.70 -1.02
C THR A 19 -10.84 -3.42 -0.58
N ASP A 20 -11.57 -2.61 -1.36
CA ASP A 20 -13.02 -2.41 -1.21
C ASP A 20 -13.63 -1.72 -2.44
N LEU A 21 -13.50 -2.36 -3.60
CA LEU A 21 -14.22 -1.93 -4.81
C LEU A 21 -15.51 -2.74 -4.92
N GLU A 22 -16.52 -2.37 -4.15
CA GLU A 22 -17.89 -2.75 -4.47
C GLU A 22 -18.24 -2.28 -5.89
N GLU A 23 -18.92 -3.15 -6.64
CA GLU A 23 -19.28 -2.88 -8.03
C GLU A 23 -20.14 -1.61 -8.13
N GLY A 24 -19.72 -0.66 -8.97
CA GLY A 24 -20.41 0.63 -9.12
C GLY A 24 -19.87 1.79 -8.26
N LYS A 25 -18.91 1.56 -7.34
CA LYS A 25 -18.22 2.67 -6.66
C LYS A 25 -17.24 3.37 -7.60
N THR A 26 -17.25 4.71 -7.55
CA THR A 26 -16.21 5.50 -8.22
C THR A 26 -14.88 5.41 -7.47
N LEU A 27 -13.75 5.55 -8.18
CA LEU A 27 -12.41 5.57 -7.56
C LEU A 27 -12.31 6.58 -6.41
N ARG A 28 -12.94 7.76 -6.54
CA ARG A 28 -12.94 8.80 -5.51
C ARG A 28 -13.74 8.41 -4.26
N GLN A 29 -14.87 7.71 -4.42
CA GLN A 29 -15.62 7.18 -3.28
C GLN A 29 -14.84 6.06 -2.59
N ALA A 30 -14.27 5.13 -3.37
CA ALA A 30 -13.42 4.08 -2.82
C ALA A 30 -12.27 4.68 -2.00
N LEU A 31 -11.58 5.70 -2.50
CA LEU A 31 -10.52 6.41 -1.76
C LEU A 31 -11.00 7.09 -0.46
N ARG A 32 -12.21 7.63 -0.45
CA ARG A 32 -12.77 8.35 0.71
C ARG A 32 -13.28 7.40 1.79
N GLU A 33 -13.85 6.28 1.37
CA GLU A 33 -14.51 5.30 2.22
C GLU A 33 -13.60 4.13 2.58
N ALA A 34 -12.46 3.96 1.92
CA ALA A 34 -11.53 2.87 2.15
C ALA A 34 -11.09 2.83 3.61
N GLN A 35 -11.74 1.95 4.37
CA GLN A 35 -11.28 1.53 5.70
C GLN A 35 -10.14 0.51 5.58
N GLN A 36 -10.04 -0.15 4.42
CA GLN A 36 -9.01 -1.13 4.08
C GLN A 36 -8.21 -0.62 2.88
N ALA A 37 -7.28 0.29 3.15
CA ALA A 37 -6.26 0.68 2.19
C ALA A 37 -4.88 0.60 2.86
N GLN A 38 -3.90 0.22 2.04
CA GLN A 38 -2.53 0.01 2.47
C GLN A 38 -1.56 0.47 1.39
N PHE A 39 -0.34 0.75 1.83
CA PHE A 39 0.77 0.86 0.91
C PHE A 39 1.51 -0.46 0.84
N GLU A 40 2.01 -0.77 -0.34
CA GLU A 40 2.89 -1.90 -0.58
C GLU A 40 4.20 -1.40 -1.17
N LEU A 41 5.30 -1.98 -0.74
CA LEU A 41 6.58 -1.89 -1.41
C LEU A 41 6.74 -3.11 -2.29
N ARG A 42 6.89 -2.90 -3.60
CA ARG A 42 7.06 -3.98 -4.57
C ARG A 42 8.41 -3.92 -5.27
N GLU A 43 8.91 -5.07 -5.68
CA GLU A 43 10.10 -5.16 -6.53
C GLU A 43 9.83 -4.44 -7.87
N ILE A 44 10.84 -3.76 -8.41
CA ILE A 44 10.69 -2.83 -9.53
C ILE A 44 10.42 -3.58 -10.84
N GLN A 45 11.05 -4.73 -11.07
CA GLN A 45 10.96 -5.50 -12.30
C GLN A 45 9.85 -6.54 -12.26
N SER A 46 9.81 -7.40 -11.24
CA SER A 46 8.83 -8.50 -11.13
C SER A 46 7.49 -8.03 -10.59
N GLY A 47 7.48 -6.96 -9.79
CA GLY A 47 6.29 -6.50 -9.08
C GLY A 47 5.94 -7.34 -7.86
N ASP A 48 6.81 -8.26 -7.44
CA ASP A 48 6.62 -9.07 -6.23
C ASP A 48 6.52 -8.19 -4.98
N LEU A 49 5.70 -8.60 -4.02
CA LEU A 49 5.56 -7.89 -2.76
C LEU A 49 6.83 -8.05 -1.92
N ILE A 50 7.46 -6.93 -1.59
CA ILE A 50 8.60 -6.88 -0.65
C ILE A 50 8.08 -6.68 0.77
N ASP A 51 7.15 -5.72 0.95
CA ASP A 51 6.60 -5.36 2.27
C ASP A 51 5.25 -4.65 2.12
N GLU A 52 4.46 -4.60 3.20
CA GLU A 52 3.18 -3.87 3.27
C GLU A 52 3.07 -3.05 4.56
N PHE A 53 2.43 -1.88 4.48
CA PHE A 53 2.34 -0.98 5.60
C PHE A 53 0.96 -0.30 5.68
N PRO A 54 0.39 -0.19 6.90
CA PRO A 54 -0.91 0.42 7.09
C PRO A 54 -0.85 1.93 6.86
N LEU A 55 -1.97 2.50 6.43
CA LEU A 55 -2.14 3.95 6.42
C LEU A 55 -2.26 4.45 7.85
N ILE A 56 -1.25 5.18 8.31
CA ILE A 56 -1.28 5.83 9.62
C ILE A 56 -1.87 7.22 9.41
N ALA A 57 -3.05 7.48 9.96
CA ALA A 57 -3.56 8.85 10.09
C ALA A 57 -2.68 9.58 11.12
N LEU A 58 -1.97 10.62 10.68
CA LEU A 58 -1.26 11.56 11.55
C LEU A 58 -2.24 12.52 12.22
#